data_AF-A0A7X9BFR6-F1
#
_entry.id   AF-A0A7X9BFR6-F1
#
_cell.length_a   1.000
_cell.length_b   1.000
_cell.length_c   1.000
_cell.angle_alpha   90.00
_cell.angle_beta   90.00
_cell.angle_gamma   90.00
#
_symmetry.space_group_name_H-M   'P 1'
#
loop_
_entity.id
_entity.type
_entity.pdbx_description
1 polymer ?
#
loop_
_entity_poly.entity_id
_entity_poly.type
_entity_poly.pdbx_seq_one_letter_code
_entity_poly.pdbx_strand_id
1 'polypeptide(L)'
;MVRDKQLQIDEKALSKKYGTDVKKLIRAWKKGSTDQDIASKTGLRPTTLYMIKQDLELAHRRLRLAQKRQALARQEPTGQYQSFFNPHL
;
A
#
# COMPACT_ATOMS: atom_id res chain seq x y z
N MET A 1 -10.26 -17.37 -7.30
CA MET A 1 -10.03 -15.92 -7.19
C MET A 1 -9.41 -15.61 -5.84
N VAL A 2 -8.19 -15.07 -5.86
CA VAL A 2 -7.29 -14.94 -4.72
C VAL A 2 -7.90 -14.00 -3.68
N ARG A 3 -8.08 -14.49 -2.45
CA ARG A 3 -8.40 -13.66 -1.29
C ARG A 3 -7.12 -12.92 -0.91
N ASP A 4 -6.91 -11.74 -1.50
CA ASP A 4 -5.88 -10.81 -1.03
C ASP A 4 -6.19 -10.45 0.41
N LYS A 5 -5.50 -11.14 1.32
CA LYS A 5 -5.44 -10.85 2.73
C LYS A 5 -4.81 -9.45 2.82
N GLN A 6 -5.68 -8.44 2.78
CA GLN A 6 -5.37 -7.02 2.91
C GLN A 6 -4.49 -6.85 4.14
N LEU A 7 -3.21 -6.80 3.83
CA LEU A 7 -2.14 -6.52 4.75
C LEU A 7 -2.42 -5.11 5.28
N GLN A 8 -2.69 -5.03 6.58
CA GLN A 8 -3.31 -3.91 7.30
C GLN A 8 -2.81 -2.54 6.80
N ILE A 9 -3.49 -1.97 5.81
CA ILE A 9 -3.37 -0.54 5.53
C ILE A 9 -4.23 0.16 6.57
N ASP A 10 -3.74 1.26 7.13
CA ASP A 10 -4.54 2.14 7.97
C ASP A 10 -5.60 2.89 7.13
N GLU A 11 -6.64 2.16 6.73
CA GLU A 11 -7.82 2.68 6.05
C GLU A 11 -8.45 3.82 6.87
N LYS A 12 -8.36 3.75 8.20
CA LYS A 12 -8.82 4.80 9.12
C LYS A 12 -8.02 6.09 8.99
N ALA A 13 -6.70 6.00 8.84
CA ALA A 13 -5.85 7.18 8.66
C ALA A 13 -6.12 7.86 7.32
N LEU A 14 -6.29 7.07 6.25
CA LEU A 14 -6.69 7.59 4.94
C LEU A 14 -8.09 8.20 4.97
N SER A 15 -9.03 7.56 5.67
CA SER A 15 -10.39 8.09 5.83
C SER A 15 -10.40 9.43 6.56
N LYS A 16 -9.54 9.60 7.57
CA LYS A 16 -9.37 10.88 8.28
C LYS A 16 -8.70 11.95 7.42
N LYS A 17 -7.70 11.59 6.60
CA LYS A 17 -6.98 12.52 5.72
C LYS A 17 -7.89 13.12 4.65
N TYR A 18 -8.72 12.30 4.02
CA TYR A 18 -9.57 12.73 2.92
C TYR A 18 -11.02 13.04 3.33
N GLY A 19 -11.40 12.72 4.58
CA GLY A 19 -12.77 12.90 5.07
C GLY A 19 -13.78 11.96 4.41
N THR A 20 -13.33 10.84 3.85
CA THR A 20 -14.17 9.91 3.08
C THR A 20 -14.06 8.50 3.65
N ASP A 21 -15.10 7.68 3.44
CA ASP A 21 -15.03 6.25 3.76
C ASP A 21 -14.22 5.50 2.71
N VAL A 22 -12.90 5.41 2.93
CA VAL A 22 -11.95 4.77 2.00
C VAL A 22 -12.25 3.27 1.85
N LYS A 23 -12.82 2.63 2.88
CA LYS A 23 -13.20 1.22 2.82
C LYS A 23 -14.34 0.99 1.82
N LYS A 24 -15.33 1.90 1.76
CA LYS A 24 -16.36 1.88 0.71
C LYS A 24 -15.78 2.11 -0.68
N LEU A 25 -14.84 3.04 -0.83
CA LEU A 25 -14.16 3.29 -2.11
C LEU A 25 -13.40 2.05 -2.59
N ILE A 26 -12.62 1.41 -1.73
CA ILE A 26 -11.91 0.16 -2.04
C ILE A 26 -12.89 -0.94 -2.47
N ARG A 27 -14.03 -1.07 -1.78
CA ARG A 27 -15.07 -2.03 -2.17
C ARG A 27 -15.66 -1.72 -3.55
N ALA A 28 -15.87 -0.45 -3.87
CA ALA A 28 -16.37 -0.03 -5.18
C ALA A 28 -15.35 -0.34 -6.30
N TRP A 29 -14.07 -0.03 -6.09
CA TRP A 29 -13.00 -0.40 -7.02
C TRP A 29 -12.89 -1.92 -7.20
N LYS A 30 -13.00 -2.70 -6.12
CA LYS A 30 -13.01 -4.17 -6.18
C LYS A 30 -14.21 -4.75 -6.95
N LYS A 31 -15.33 -4.02 -6.99
CA LYS A 31 -16.51 -4.38 -7.80
C LYS A 31 -16.38 -3.97 -9.27
N GLY A 32 -15.30 -3.31 -9.66
CA GLY A 32 -15.06 -2.84 -11.02
C GLY A 32 -15.64 -1.46 -11.33
N SER A 33 -16.07 -0.69 -10.32
CA SER A 33 -16.52 0.69 -10.55
C SER A 33 -15.34 1.58 -10.95
N THR A 34 -15.57 2.44 -11.95
CA THR A 34 -14.57 3.39 -12.42
C THR A 34 -14.48 4.60 -11.47
N ASP A 35 -13.39 5.36 -11.56
CA ASP A 35 -13.23 6.57 -10.75
C ASP A 35 -14.29 7.63 -11.09
N GLN A 36 -14.74 7.69 -12.34
CA GLN A 36 -15.83 8.56 -12.75
C GLN A 36 -17.17 8.12 -12.14
N ASP A 37 -17.49 6.81 -12.15
CA ASP A 37 -18.71 6.30 -11.52
C ASP A 37 -18.74 6.60 -10.02
N ILE A 38 -17.60 6.44 -9.37
CA ILE A 38 -17.46 6.69 -7.94
C ILE A 38 -17.56 8.20 -7.66
N ALA A 39 -16.90 9.04 -8.46
CA ALA A 39 -16.99 10.49 -8.36
C ALA A 39 -18.43 10.97 -8.51
N SER A 40 -19.15 10.48 -9.53
CA SER A 40 -20.56 10.81 -9.76
C SER A 40 -21.47 10.35 -8.62
N LYS A 41 -21.19 9.20 -8.00
CA LYS A 41 -22.00 8.66 -6.88
C LYS A 41 -21.69 9.29 -5.53
N THR A 42 -20.46 9.71 -5.30
CA THR A 42 -20.00 10.22 -3.99
C THR A 42 -19.83 11.74 -3.96
N GLY A 43 -19.87 12.41 -5.11
CA GLY A 43 -19.56 13.84 -5.22
C GLY A 43 -18.08 14.17 -5.00
N LEU A 44 -17.21 13.15 -4.92
CA LEU A 44 -15.78 13.35 -4.77
C LEU A 44 -15.15 13.75 -6.11
N ARG A 45 -14.13 14.61 -6.04
CA ARG A 45 -13.39 15.00 -7.25
C ARG A 45 -12.61 13.79 -7.77
N PRO A 46 -12.57 13.55 -9.09
CA PRO A 46 -11.76 12.48 -9.67
C PRO A 46 -10.28 12.54 -9.26
N THR A 47 -9.73 13.75 -9.11
CA THR A 47 -8.37 13.98 -8.60
C THR A 47 -8.18 13.48 -7.17
N THR A 48 -9.18 13.63 -6.30
CA THR A 48 -9.12 13.08 -4.93
C THR A 48 -9.09 11.55 -4.95
N LEU A 49 -9.89 10.92 -5.81
CA LEU A 49 -9.88 9.46 -5.97
C LEU A 49 -8.52 8.96 -6.48
N TYR A 50 -7.91 9.68 -7.42
CA TYR A 50 -6.56 9.38 -7.91
C TYR A 50 -5.51 9.46 -6.79
N MET A 51 -5.54 10.52 -5.97
CA MET A 51 -4.63 10.66 -4.83
C MET A 51 -4.80 9.54 -3.81
N ILE A 52 -6.04 9.14 -3.51
CA ILE A 52 -6.31 8.01 -2.60
C ILE A 52 -5.71 6.71 -3.15
N LYS A 53 -5.83 6.46 -4.46
CA LYS A 53 -5.21 5.29 -5.10
C LYS A 53 -3.68 5.31 -5.00
N GLN A 54 -3.05 6.45 -5.26
CA GLN A 54 -1.60 6.59 -5.11
C GLN A 54 -1.14 6.34 -3.68
N ASP A 55 -1.83 6.91 -2.69
CA ASP A 55 -1.50 6.69 -1.28
C ASP A 55 -1.65 5.21 -0.88
N LEU A 56 -2.70 4.54 -1.37
CA LEU A 56 -2.90 3.10 -1.17
C LEU A 56 -1.77 2.27 -1.79
N GLU A 57 -1.34 2.61 -3.00
CA GLU A 57 -0.22 1.94 -3.67
C GLU A 57 1.09 2.13 -2.90
N LEU A 58 1.38 3.36 -2.47
CA LEU A 58 2.55 3.68 -1.66
C LEU A 58 2.54 2.93 -0.32
N ALA A 59 1.38 2.85 0.33
CA ALA A 59 1.22 2.08 1.56
C ALA A 59 1.54 0.59 1.33
N HIS A 60 0.99 -0.01 0.27
CA HIS A 60 1.32 -1.39 -0.11
C HIS A 60 2.81 -1.57 -0.42
N ARG A 61 3.45 -0.60 -1.09
CA ARG A 61 4.86 -0.67 -1.43
C ARG A 61 5.75 -0.65 -0.19
N ARG A 62 5.46 0.26 0.75
CA ARG A 62 6.17 0.37 2.03
C ARG A 62 6.03 -0.92 2.84
N LEU A 63 4.83 -1.50 2.84
CA LEU A 63 4.55 -2.73 3.57
C LEU A 63 5.27 -3.94 2.97
N ARG A 64 5.28 -4.10 1.65
CA ARG A 64 6.08 -5.12 0.96
C ARG A 64 7.58 -4.99 1.28
N LEU A 65 8.09 -3.75 1.31
CA LEU A 65 9.49 -3.51 1.67
C LEU A 65 9.77 -3.89 3.13
N ALA A 66 8.89 -3.52 4.06
CA ALA A 66 9.03 -3.88 5.48
C ALA A 66 9.02 -5.39 5.69
N GLN A 67 8.12 -6.11 5.01
CA GLN A 67 8.08 -7.58 5.04
C GLN A 67 9.36 -8.20 4.50
N LYS A 68 9.87 -7.70 3.37
CA LYS A 68 11.14 -8.18 2.80
C LYS A 68 12.30 -7.97 3.77
N ARG A 69 12.36 -6.81 4.43
CA ARG A 69 13.38 -6.53 5.47
C ARG A 69 13.26 -7.48 6.66
N GLN A 70 12.04 -7.77 7.13
CA GLN A 70 11.83 -8.73 8.21
C GLN A 70 12.19 -10.17 7.80
N ALA A 71 11.89 -10.57 6.57
CA ALA A 71 12.26 -11.89 6.06
C ALA A 71 13.78 -12.05 5.96
N LEU A 72 14.48 -11.01 5.46
CA LEU A 72 15.95 -10.98 5.45
C LEU A 72 16.52 -11.05 6.87
N ALA A 73 16.04 -10.23 7.81
CA ALA A 73 16.49 -10.24 9.20
C ALA A 73 16.26 -11.58 9.92
N ARG A 74 15.28 -12.39 9.49
CA ARG A 74 15.03 -13.74 10.01
C ARG A 74 15.90 -14.82 9.33
N GLN A 75 16.39 -14.53 8.13
CA GLN A 75 17.34 -15.37 7.38
C GLN A 75 18.79 -15.05 7.72
N GLU A 76 19.04 -14.17 8.69
CA GLU A 76 20.35 -13.98 9.33
C GLU A 76 20.52 -14.96 10.51
N PRO A 77 21.05 -16.18 10.33
CA PRO A 77 21.76 -16.82 11.41
C PRO A 77 23.07 -16.07 11.61
N THR A 78 23.40 -15.77 12.87
CA THR A 78 24.77 -15.56 13.37
C THR A 78 25.86 -16.11 12.44
N GLY A 79 26.50 -15.22 11.69
CA GLY A 79 27.58 -15.60 10.77
C GLY A 79 28.09 -14.41 9.99
N GLN A 80 29.00 -13.65 10.59
CA GLN A 80 29.99 -12.77 9.95
C GLN A 80 29.66 -12.33 8.52
N TYR A 81 29.02 -11.17 8.37
CA TYR A 81 29.18 -10.39 7.15
C TYR A 81 30.62 -9.90 7.09
N GLN A 82 31.50 -10.67 6.44
CA GLN A 82 32.69 -10.09 5.85
C GLN A 82 32.22 -9.09 4.80
N SER A 83 32.39 -7.82 5.13
CA SER A 83 32.25 -6.69 4.23
C SER A 83 33.26 -6.86 3.09
N PHE A 84 32.90 -7.58 2.03
CA PHE A 84 33.68 -7.56 0.79
C PHE A 84 33.31 -6.31 -0.02
N PHE A 85 33.66 -5.15 0.53
CA PHE A 85 33.88 -3.96 -0.26
C PHE A 85 35.33 -3.54 0.02
N ASN A 86 36.25 -4.11 -0.76
CA ASN A 86 37.62 -3.64 -0.85
C ASN A 86 37.69 -2.66 -2.04
N PRO A 87 37.74 -1.34 -1.81
CA PRO A 87 37.90 -0.37 -2.89
C PRO A 87 39.38 -0.14 -3.28
N HIS A 88 40.26 -1.12 -3.04
CA HIS A 88 41.65 -1.08 -3.48
C HIS A 88 42.05 -2.39 -4.16
N LEU A 89 41.69 -2.53 -5.43
CA LEU A 89 42.44 -3.26 -6.46
C LEU A 89 42.24 -2.52 -7.79
#